data_AF-A0A5J4E4B2-F1
#
_entry.id   AF-A0A5J4E4B2-F1
#
_cell.length_a   1.000
_cell.length_b   1.000
_cell.length_c   1.000
_cell.angle_alpha   90.00
_cell.angle_beta   90.00
_cell.angle_gamma   90.00
#
_symmetry.space_group_name_H-M   'P 1'
#
loop_
_entity.id
_entity.type
_entity.pdbx_description
1 polymer ?
#
loop_
_entity_poly.entity_id
_entity_poly.type
_entity_poly.pdbx_seq_one_letter_code
_entity_poly.pdbx_strand_id
1 'polypeptide(L)' 'MQLINPKYVLRNYMVQTSIVKAENRDYSEIDNLLGLLTSPFDEQPEMESYAQEPPDWAKTLELSCSS' A
#
# COMPACT_ATOMS: atom_id res chain seq x y z
N MET A 1 22.70 -4.99 -0.62
CA MET A 1 21.92 -4.53 -1.78
C MET A 1 20.98 -5.63 -2.20
N GLN A 2 19.69 -5.51 -1.88
CA GLN A 2 18.62 -6.31 -2.51
C GLN A 2 17.85 -5.36 -3.46
N LEU A 3 18.46 -4.99 -4.59
CA LEU A 3 17.84 -4.08 -5.57
C LEU A 3 16.89 -4.79 -6.55
N ILE A 4 16.63 -6.08 -6.33
CA ILE A 4 15.83 -6.93 -7.21
C ILE A 4 14.45 -7.19 -6.58
N ASN A 5 14.40 -7.35 -5.25
CA ASN A 5 13.18 -7.67 -4.52
C ASN A 5 12.79 -6.47 -3.66
N PRO A 6 11.75 -5.69 -4.03
CA PRO A 6 11.30 -4.60 -3.20
C PRO A 6 10.74 -5.13 -1.88
N LYS A 7 11.04 -4.44 -0.77
CA LYS A 7 10.45 -4.72 0.54
C LYS A 7 8.97 -4.33 0.55
N TYR A 8 8.62 -3.24 -0.15
CA TYR A 8 7.26 -2.72 -0.22
C TYR A 8 6.69 -2.86 -1.63
N VAL A 9 5.46 -3.39 -1.72
CA VAL A 9 4.71 -3.54 -2.98
C VAL A 9 3.33 -2.93 -2.79
N LEU A 10 2.88 -2.14 -3.76
CA LEU A 10 1.54 -1.58 -3.76
C LEU A 10 0.49 -2.70 -3.94
N ARG A 11 -0.19 -3.07 -2.85
CA ARG A 11 -1.24 -4.11 -2.85
C ARG A 11 -2.63 -3.47 -2.99
N ASN A 12 -3.58 -4.22 -3.54
CA ASN A 12 -4.95 -3.75 -3.81
C ASN A 12 -5.63 -3.12 -2.58
N TYR A 13 -5.45 -3.71 -1.40
CA TYR A 13 -6.06 -3.19 -0.19
C TYR A 13 -5.49 -1.83 0.26
N MET A 14 -4.22 -1.57 -0.06
CA MET A 14 -3.58 -0.27 0.22
C MET A 14 -4.23 0.80 -0.64
N VAL A 15 -4.45 0.50 -1.92
CA VAL A 15 -5.17 1.36 -2.85
C VAL A 15 -6.61 1.58 -2.35
N GLN A 16 -7.32 0.51 -1.99
CA GLN A 16 -8.68 0.62 -1.45
C GLN A 16 -8.74 1.49 -0.19
N THR A 17 -7.79 1.32 0.73
CA THR A 17 -7.70 2.12 1.96
C THR A 17 -7.50 3.60 1.63
N SER A 18 -6.65 3.90 0.64
CA SER A 18 -6.40 5.27 0.20
C SER A 18 -7.64 5.91 -0.44
N ILE A 19 -8.42 5.15 -1.22
CA ILE A 19 -9.70 5.61 -1.80
C ILE A 19 -10.70 5.95 -0.70
N VAL A 20 -10.91 5.05 0.27
CA VAL A 20 -11.87 5.24 1.37
C VAL A 20 -11.52 6.49 2.21
N LYS A 21 -10.24 6.75 2.47
CA LYS A 21 -9.81 7.96 3.17
C LYS A 21 -10.01 9.21 2.31
N ALA A 22 -9.65 9.14 1.03
CA ALA A 22 -9.79 10.26 0.09
C ALA A 22 -11.26 10.68 -0.12
N GLU A 23 -12.21 9.74 -0.09
CA GLU A 23 -13.65 10.04 -0.08
C GLU A 23 -14.07 10.90 1.12
N ASN A 24 -13.37 10.75 2.24
CA ASN A 24 -13.53 11.56 3.45
C ASN A 24 -12.66 12.83 3.45
N ARG A 25 -12.08 13.20 2.29
CA ARG A 25 -11.13 14.32 2.11
C ARG A 25 -9.84 14.17 2.91
N ASP A 26 -9.50 12.95 3.33
CA ASP A 26 -8.23 12.62 3.95
C ASP A 26 -7.31 11.98 2.90
N TYR A 27 -6.30 12.74 2.45
CA TYR A 27 -5.34 12.29 1.45
C TYR A 27 -4.03 11.77 2.06
N SER A 28 -3.93 11.70 3.39
CA SER A 28 -2.70 11.29 4.09
C SER A 28 -2.19 9.92 3.65
N GLU A 29 -3.10 8.99 3.37
CA GLU A 29 -2.73 7.64 2.91
C GLU A 29 -2.13 7.65 1.50
N ILE A 30 -2.60 8.54 0.62
CA ILE A 30 -2.03 8.70 -0.72
C ILE A 30 -0.59 9.22 -0.59
N ASP A 31 -0.38 10.23 0.26
CA ASP A 31 0.95 10.81 0.50
C ASP A 31 1.91 9.76 1.10
N ASN A 32 1.43 8.96 2.05
CA ASN A 32 2.20 7.86 2.63
C ASN A 32 2.59 6.81 1.58
N LEU A 33 1.65 6.37 0.75
CA LEU A 33 1.93 5.41 -0.32
C LEU A 33 2.89 5.97 -1.36
N LEU A 34 2.77 7.25 -1.71
CA LEU A 34 3.71 7.91 -2.63
C LEU A 34 5.12 7.95 -2.06
N GLY A 35 5.26 8.32 -0.78
CA GLY A 35 6.55 8.28 -0.08
C GLY A 35 7.15 6.87 -0.05
N LEU A 36 6.34 5.88 0.31
CA LEU A 36 6.75 4.48 0.39
C LEU A 36 7.29 3.96 -0.96
N LEU A 37 6.55 4.22 -2.04
CA LEU A 37 6.86 3.73 -3.38
C LEU A 37 8.00 4.49 -4.08
N THR A 38 8.45 5.61 -3.51
CA THR A 38 9.64 6.33 -4.00
C THR A 38 10.93 5.54 -3.71
N SER A 39 10.97 4.83 -2.59
CA SER A 39 12.12 4.02 -2.15
C SER A 39 11.68 2.62 -1.67
N PRO A 40 11.11 1.78 -2.56
CA PRO A 40 10.46 0.52 -2.14
C PRO A 40 11.43 -0.59 -1.71
N PHE A 41 12.73 -0.40 -1.94
CA PHE A 41 13.80 -1.33 -1.56
C PHE A 41 14.47 -0.97 -0.23
N ASP A 42 14.34 0.29 0.20
CA ASP A 42 14.99 0.79 1.41
C ASP A 42 14.16 0.43 2.64
N GLU A 43 14.80 0.20 3.79
CA GLU A 43 14.06 0.03 5.03
C GLU A 43 13.50 1.36 5.52
N GLN A 44 12.19 1.38 5.81
CA GLN A 44 11.48 2.54 6.31
C GLN A 44 10.77 2.11 7.62
N PRO A 45 11.39 2.28 8.80
CA PRO A 45 10.85 1.79 10.06
C PRO A 45 9.44 2.32 10.38
N GLU A 46 9.13 3.55 9.98
CA GLU A 46 7.78 4.13 10.15
C GLU A 46 6.72 3.45 9.27
N MET A 47 7.14 2.73 8.23
CA MET A 47 6.30 2.09 7.22
C MET A 47 6.31 0.56 7.30
N GLU A 48 6.86 -0.03 8.37
CA GLU A 48 7.00 -1.49 8.52
C GLU A 48 5.64 -2.21 8.43
N SER A 49 4.54 -1.54 8.82
CA SER A 49 3.17 -2.05 8.66
C SER A 49 2.80 -2.38 7.21
N TYR A 50 3.36 -1.67 6.22
CA TYR A 50 3.10 -1.93 4.81
C TYR A 50 3.84 -3.15 4.26
N ALA A 51 4.88 -3.64 4.97
CA ALA A 51 5.57 -4.89 4.62
C ALA A 51 4.89 -6.13 5.22
N GLN A 52 3.93 -5.95 6.13
CA GLN A 52 3.21 -7.05 6.77
C GLN A 52 2.20 -7.72 5.83
N GLU A 53 1.69 -8.87 6.26
CA GLU A 53 0.61 -9.54 5.55
C GLU A 53 -0.64 -8.66 5.44
N PRO A 54 -1.38 -8.77 4.32
CA PRO A 54 -2.64 -8.05 4.17
C PRO A 54 -3.62 -8.44 5.29
N PRO A 55 -4.42 -7.49 5.80
CA PRO A 55 -5.43 -7.75 6.83
C PRO A 55 -6.50 -8.74 6.32
N ASP A 56 -7.21 -9.42 7.21
CA ASP A 56 -8.12 -10.50 6.79
C ASP A 56 -9.25 -10.03 5.87
N TRP A 57 -9.77 -8.82 6.06
CA TRP A 57 -10.77 -8.23 5.16
C TRP A 57 -10.24 -7.97 3.75
N ALA A 58 -8.93 -7.77 3.60
CA ALA A 58 -8.30 -7.53 2.30
C ALA A 58 -8.21 -8.81 1.46
N LYS A 59 -8.22 -9.98 2.10
CA LYS A 59 -8.20 -11.29 1.40
C LYS A 59 -9.48 -11.54 0.62
N THR A 60 -10.59 -10.92 1.03
CA THR A 60 -11.90 -11.01 0.34
C THR A 60 -12.12 -9.86 -0.65
N LEU A 61 -11.11 -9.03 -0.91
CA LEU A 61 -11.23 -7.91 -1.83
C LEU A 61 -11.19 -8.43 -3.28
N GLU A 62 -12.36 -8.80 -3.81
CA GLU A 62 -12.51 -9.11 -5.23
C GLU A 62 -12.52 -7.81 -6.04
N LEU A 63 -11.37 -7.46 -6.61
CA LEU A 63 -11.35 -6.46 -7.66
C LEU A 63 -11.89 -7.10 -8.94
N SER A 64 -13.14 -6.79 -9.26
CA SER A 64 -13.66 -6.96 -10.61
C SER A 64 -12.92 -6.00 -11.53
N CYS A 65 -11.77 -6.43 -12.07
CA CYS A 65 -11.21 -5.81 -13.27
C CYS A 65 -12.13 -6.15 -14.45
N SER A 66 -13.28 -5.48 -14.56
CA SER A 66 -14.08 -5.54 -15.78
C SER A 66 -13.27 -4.84 -16.88
N SER A 67 -12.71 -5.64 -17.79
CA SER A 67 -12.05 -5.20 -19.01
C SER A 67 -13.00 -4.45 -19.94
#